data_AF-X1Q1C1-F1
#
_entry.id   AF-X1Q1C1-F1
#
_cell.length_a   1.000
_cell.length_b   1.000
_cell.length_c   1.000
_cell.angle_alpha   90.00
_cell.angle_beta   90.00
_cell.angle_gamma   90.00
#
_symmetry.space_group_name_H-M   'P 1'
#
loop_
_entity.id
_entity.type
_entity.pdbx_description
1 polymer ?
#
loop_
_entity_poly.entity_id
_entity_poly.type
_entity_poly.pdbx_seq_one_letter_code
_entity_poly.pdbx_strand_id
1 'polypeptide(L)' 'ELLNGEIFTTLTEAKIIIEQWQREYNQVRPHSALGYRPPAPDTKMSLTLT' A
#
# COMPACT_ATOMS: atom_id res chain seq x y z
N GLU A 1 11.54 -2.55 3.63
CA GLU A 1 11.45 -3.17 2.29
C GLU A 1 11.69 -2.16 1.18
N LEU A 2 10.83 -1.16 0.97
CA LEU A 2 11.06 -0.14 -0.07
C LEU A 2 12.36 0.65 0.13
N LEU A 3 12.51 1.33 1.26
CA LEU A 3 13.63 2.24 1.50
C LEU A 3 15.00 1.55 1.60
N ASN A 4 15.02 0.23 1.74
CA ASN A 4 16.26 -0.56 1.77
C ASN A 4 16.63 -1.11 0.38
N GLY A 5 15.73 -1.06 -0.60
CA GLY A 5 15.92 -1.63 -1.94
C GLY A 5 15.90 -0.60 -3.07
N GLU A 6 15.42 0.61 -2.80
CA GLU A 6 15.27 1.67 -3.80
C GLU A 6 16.23 2.84 -3.52
N ILE A 7 16.87 3.35 -4.58
CA ILE A 7 17.66 4.58 -4.52
C ILE A 7 16.87 5.67 -5.24
N PHE A 8 16.46 6.70 -4.50
CA PHE A 8 15.76 7.83 -5.10
C PHE A 8 16.73 8.90 -5.58
N THR A 9 16.54 9.37 -6.80
CA THR A 9 17.39 10.41 -7.40
C THR A 9 16.83 11.82 -7.20
N THR A 10 15.53 11.93 -6.95
CA THR A 10 14.84 13.20 -6.66
C THR A 10 13.80 13.05 -5.56
N LEU A 11 13.47 14.17 -4.91
CA LEU A 11 12.40 14.21 -3.91
C LEU A 11 11.01 13.95 -4.52
N THR A 12 10.81 14.35 -5.77
CA THR A 12 9.54 14.14 -6.47
C THR A 12 9.29 12.65 -6.73
N GLU A 13 10.31 11.96 -7.23
CA GLU A 13 10.30 10.50 -7.40
C GLU A 13 10.02 9.78 -6.07
N ALA A 14 10.76 10.15 -5.02
CA ALA A 14 10.58 9.57 -3.70
C ALA A 14 9.14 9.70 -3.20
N LYS A 15 8.52 10.89 -3.34
CA LYS A 15 7.13 11.10 -2.92
C LYS A 15 6.16 10.18 -3.65
N ILE A 16 6.25 10.12 -4.97
CA ILE A 16 5.33 9.32 -5.80
C ILE A 16 5.45 7.83 -5.44
N ILE A 17 6.69 7.31 -5.37
CA ILE A 17 6.92 5.88 -5.12
C ILE A 17 6.52 5.51 -3.69
N ILE A 18 6.83 6.35 -2.69
CA ILE A 18 6.46 6.08 -1.29
C ILE A 18 4.94 6.08 -1.11
N GLU A 19 4.22 7.03 -1.73
CA GLU A 19 2.76 7.07 -1.66
C GLU A 19 2.13 5.82 -2.28
N GLN A 20 2.62 5.39 -3.45
CA GLN A 20 2.16 4.17 -4.10
C GLN A 20 2.45 2.94 -3.24
N TRP A 21 3.67 2.82 -2.72
CA TRP A 21 4.06 1.71 -1.87
C TRP A 21 3.24 1.66 -0.58
N GLN A 22 2.95 2.81 0.02
CA GLN A 22 2.13 2.89 1.24
C GLN A 22 0.73 2.31 0.99
N ARG A 23 0.11 2.63 -0.15
CA ARG A 23 -1.19 2.06 -0.54
C ARG A 23 -1.10 0.54 -0.69
N GLU A 24 -0.10 0.03 -1.41
CA GLU A 24 0.08 -1.40 -1.59
C GLU A 24 0.29 -2.13 -0.26
N TYR A 25 1.18 -1.61 0.60
CA TYR A 25 1.48 -2.22 1.88
C TYR A 25 0.26 -2.26 2.80
N ASN A 26 -0.48 -1.15 2.86
CA ASN A 26 -1.60 -1.00 3.78
C ASN A 26 -2.89 -1.65 3.27
N GLN A 27 -3.13 -1.68 1.96
CA GLN A 27 -4.44 -2.03 1.41
C GLN A 27 -4.44 -3.38 0.67
N VAL A 28 -3.28 -3.85 0.19
CA VAL A 28 -3.20 -4.99 -0.73
C VAL A 28 -2.36 -6.14 -0.17
N ARG A 29 -1.17 -5.85 0.37
CA ARG A 29 -0.20 -6.89 0.73
C ARG A 29 -0.65 -7.67 1.96
N PRO A 30 -0.65 -9.03 1.92
CA PRO A 30 -1.00 -9.84 3.07
C PRO A 30 0.15 -9.90 4.09
N HIS A 31 -0.17 -9.75 5.37
CA HIS A 31 0.80 -9.87 6.45
C HIS A 31 0.51 -11.09 7.30
N SER A 32 1.49 -11.96 7.51
CA SER A 32 1.33 -13.21 8.28
C SER A 32 0.88 -12.95 9.72
N ALA A 33 1.38 -11.89 10.36
CA ALA A 33 0.96 -11.45 11.68
C ALA A 33 -0.53 -11.02 11.76
N LEU A 34 -1.13 -10.70 10.61
CA LEU A 34 -2.54 -10.31 10.49
C LEU A 34 -3.38 -11.41 9.84
N GLY A 35 -2.93 -12.67 9.89
CA GLY A 35 -3.64 -13.79 9.27
C GLY A 35 -3.74 -13.67 7.75
N TYR A 36 -2.66 -13.19 7.11
CA TYR A 36 -2.57 -12.94 5.67
C TYR A 36 -3.56 -11.89 5.15
N ARG A 37 -3.91 -10.91 5.99
CA ARG A 37 -4.71 -9.75 5.60
C ARG A 37 -3.85 -8.50 5.49
N PRO A 38 -4.20 -7.55 4.61
CA PRO A 38 -3.61 -6.23 4.65
C PRO A 38 -4.04 -5.46 5.91
N PRO A 39 -3.24 -4.49 6.40
CA PRO A 39 -3.52 -3.77 7.65
C PRO A 39 -4.76 -2.87 7.61
N ALA A 40 -5.05 -2.28 6.45
CA ALA A 40 -6.15 -1.37 6.20
C ALA A 40 -6.78 -1.71 4.84
N PRO A 41 -7.51 -2.83 4.71
CA PRO A 41 -8.10 -3.27 3.45
C PRO A 41 -9.01 -2.19 2.86
N ASP A 42 -8.91 -2.00 1.55
CA ASP A 42 -9.84 -1.12 0.84
C ASP A 42 -11.28 -1.62 1.04
N THR A 43 -12.07 -0.84 1.76
CA THR A 43 -13.49 -1.10 1.88
C THR A 43 -14.14 -0.52 0.65
N LYS A 44 -14.23 -1.31 -0.43
CA LYS A 44 -15.11 -0.94 -1.55
C LYS A 44 -16.53 -0.99 -1.01
N MET A 45 -17.11 0.18 -0.74
CA MET A 45 -18.54 0.29 -0.49
C MET A 45 -19.24 -0.23 -1.74
N SER A 46 -19.74 -1.46 -1.69
CA SER A 46 -20.67 -1.98 -2.68
C SER A 46 -21.90 -1.09 -2.61
N LEU A 47 -22.05 -0.15 -3.54
CA LEU A 47 -23.31 0.52 -3.77
C LEU A 47 -24.26 -0.54 -4.32
N THR A 48 -24.94 -1.26 -3.43
CA THR A 48 -26.04 -2.13 -3.79
C THR A 48 -27.22 -1.22 -4.14
N LEU A 49 -27.29 -0.80 -5.41
CA LEU A 49 -28.51 -0.20 -5.96
C LEU A 49 -29.57 -1.32 -5.97
N THR A 50 -30.49 -1.26 -5.02
CA THR A 50 -31.68 -2.13 -4.94
C THR A 50 -32.91 -1.27 -5.22
#